data_AF-A0A6N9QI25-F1
#
_entry.id   AF-A0A6N9QI25-F1
#
_cell.length_a   1.000
_cell.length_b   1.000
_cell.length_c   1.000
_cell.angle_alpha   90.00
_cell.angle_beta   90.00
_cell.angle_gamma   90.00
#
_symmetry.space_group_name_H-M   'P 1'
#
loop_
_entity.id
_entity.type
_entity.pdbx_description
1 polymer ?
#
loop_
_entity_poly.entity_id
_entity_poly.type
_entity_poly.pdbx_seq_one_letter_code
_entity_poly.pdbx_strand_id
1 'polypeptide(L)'
;MGNGTDDAFFEQPVTKMLDHYNARNFPDKTVRKVARSYDKNKNGYLSPKEISKIKKVSLKKTKYGDMITNYKGLERFTNLRILHCSEAETQSKKEIVLDLSKNKKLRELCLGYHDYESNVTKLKLTNCKKLTSLEITCATRLKTLDVKGCASLKGISLSNSRRMTALDVSSCRELEELRAF
;
A
#
# COMPACT_ATOMS: atom_id res chain seq x y z
N MET A 1 46.24 -32.28 -5.05
CA MET A 1 44.99 -33.05 -4.89
C MET A 1 44.08 -32.24 -4.00
N GLY A 2 42.89 -31.93 -4.49
CA GLY A 2 41.99 -30.95 -3.90
C GLY A 2 41.22 -31.44 -2.67
N ASN A 3 40.59 -30.45 -2.03
CA ASN A 3 39.24 -30.41 -1.48
C ASN A 3 39.25 -29.22 -0.50
N GLY A 4 38.63 -28.06 -0.73
CA GLY A 4 37.42 -27.82 -1.50
C GLY A 4 36.21 -28.22 -0.67
N THR A 5 35.78 -27.36 0.24
CA THR A 5 34.37 -27.22 0.61
C THR A 5 34.11 -25.78 1.01
N ASP A 6 33.34 -25.12 0.15
CA ASP A 6 32.71 -23.83 0.29
C ASP A 6 32.08 -23.63 1.66
N ASP A 7 32.34 -22.45 2.25
CA ASP A 7 31.50 -21.84 3.27
C ASP A 7 30.14 -21.46 2.65
N ALA A 8 29.32 -22.47 2.36
CA ALA A 8 27.90 -22.29 2.11
C ALA A 8 27.25 -21.95 3.44
N PHE A 9 27.22 -20.66 3.78
CA PHE A 9 26.42 -20.11 4.85
C PHE A 9 24.96 -20.56 4.65
N PHE A 10 24.55 -21.57 5.42
CA PHE A 10 23.17 -22.01 5.50
C PHE A 10 22.35 -20.87 6.14
N GLU A 11 21.84 -19.96 5.31
CA GLU A 11 20.73 -19.11 5.74
C GLU A 11 19.55 -20.03 6.14
N GLN A 12 19.24 -20.04 7.43
CA GLN A 12 18.26 -20.94 8.05
C GLN A 12 16.88 -20.89 7.36
N PRO A 13 16.09 -21.98 7.37
CA PRO A 13 14.79 -22.07 6.69
C PRO A 13 13.73 -21.07 7.20
N VAL A 14 13.92 -20.46 8.37
CA VAL A 14 12.96 -19.53 8.99
C VAL A 14 12.97 -18.15 8.33
N THR A 15 14.15 -17.63 7.93
CA THR A 15 14.25 -16.33 7.22
C THR A 15 13.61 -16.40 5.84
N LYS A 16 13.75 -17.54 5.14
CA LYS A 16 13.05 -17.80 3.87
C LYS A 16 11.51 -17.79 4.03
N MET A 17 10.94 -18.33 5.10
CA MET A 17 9.48 -18.27 5.28
C MET A 17 8.93 -16.85 5.50
N LEU A 18 9.72 -15.95 6.07
CA LEU A 18 9.31 -14.58 6.35
C LEU A 18 9.21 -13.72 5.08
N ASP A 19 9.89 -14.09 3.98
CA ASP A 19 9.96 -13.26 2.77
C ASP A 19 9.12 -13.75 1.58
N HIS A 20 8.59 -14.95 1.69
CA HIS A 20 7.76 -15.53 0.64
C HIS A 20 6.38 -14.85 0.55
N TYR A 21 5.86 -14.60 -0.66
CA TYR A 21 4.55 -13.95 -0.84
C TYR A 21 3.33 -14.89 -0.68
N ASN A 22 3.26 -15.63 0.42
CA ASN A 22 2.18 -16.59 0.74
C ASN A 22 1.01 -15.94 1.51
N ALA A 23 0.01 -16.75 1.89
CA ALA A 23 -1.18 -16.33 2.65
C ALA A 23 -0.87 -15.74 4.03
N ARG A 24 0.31 -16.00 4.58
CA ARG A 24 0.74 -15.43 5.87
C ARG A 24 1.28 -14.01 5.71
N ASN A 25 2.03 -13.75 4.65
CA ASN A 25 2.73 -12.48 4.43
C ASN A 25 1.96 -11.51 3.51
N PHE A 26 1.16 -12.05 2.59
CA PHE A 26 0.30 -11.31 1.65
C PHE A 26 -1.13 -11.86 1.73
N PRO A 27 -1.81 -11.83 2.88
CA PRO A 27 -3.08 -12.54 3.10
C PRO A 27 -4.14 -12.32 2.03
N ASP A 28 -4.20 -11.11 1.47
CA ASP A 28 -5.12 -10.79 0.38
C ASP A 28 -4.64 -11.33 -0.97
N LYS A 29 -5.53 -12.02 -1.69
CA LYS A 29 -5.22 -12.64 -2.99
C LYS A 29 -4.87 -11.61 -4.06
N THR A 30 -5.48 -10.43 -4.04
CA THR A 30 -5.23 -9.37 -5.02
C THR A 30 -3.84 -8.78 -4.82
N VAL A 31 -3.47 -8.47 -3.58
CA VAL A 31 -2.11 -7.99 -3.26
C VAL A 31 -1.06 -9.06 -3.58
N ARG A 32 -1.36 -10.33 -3.25
CA ARG A 32 -0.49 -11.47 -3.60
C ARG A 32 -0.31 -11.65 -5.10
N LYS A 33 -1.37 -11.47 -5.89
CA LYS A 33 -1.33 -11.56 -7.36
C LYS A 33 -0.41 -10.48 -7.94
N VAL A 34 -0.39 -9.27 -7.36
CA VAL A 34 0.58 -8.24 -7.72
C VAL A 34 2.00 -8.76 -7.47
N ALA A 35 2.31 -9.23 -6.26
CA ALA A 35 3.64 -9.78 -5.97
C ALA A 35 4.06 -10.87 -6.99
N ARG A 36 3.18 -11.85 -7.23
CA ARG A 36 3.42 -12.93 -8.19
C ARG A 36 3.73 -12.45 -9.62
N SER A 37 3.17 -11.33 -10.06
CA SER A 37 3.41 -10.80 -11.42
C SER A 37 4.82 -10.23 -11.62
N TYR A 38 5.48 -9.87 -10.51
CA TYR A 38 6.84 -9.34 -10.50
C TYR A 38 7.91 -10.37 -10.18
N ASP A 39 7.54 -11.51 -9.57
CA ASP A 39 8.41 -12.67 -9.39
C ASP A 39 8.67 -13.36 -10.76
N LYS A 40 9.81 -13.05 -11.38
CA LYS A 40 10.16 -13.51 -12.72
C LYS A 40 10.77 -14.90 -12.72
N ASN A 41 11.51 -15.24 -11.69
CA ASN A 41 12.09 -16.58 -11.56
C ASN A 41 11.12 -17.59 -10.93
N LYS A 42 9.94 -17.12 -10.47
CA LYS A 42 8.85 -17.92 -9.89
C LYS A 42 9.27 -18.69 -8.65
N ASN A 43 10.27 -18.18 -7.92
CA ASN A 43 10.76 -18.85 -6.72
C ASN A 43 9.88 -18.57 -5.48
N GLY A 44 8.90 -17.68 -5.61
CA GLY A 44 7.98 -17.30 -4.55
C GLY A 44 8.47 -16.16 -3.65
N TYR A 45 9.58 -15.53 -4.03
CA TYR A 45 10.19 -14.40 -3.34
C TYR A 45 10.24 -13.19 -4.28
N LEU A 46 10.36 -12.00 -3.70
CA LEU A 46 10.63 -10.78 -4.46
C LEU A 46 12.06 -10.33 -4.18
N SER A 47 12.96 -10.56 -5.14
CA SER A 47 14.32 -10.05 -5.08
C SER A 47 14.34 -8.51 -5.13
N PRO A 48 15.43 -7.86 -4.66
CA PRO A 48 15.58 -6.41 -4.79
C PRO A 48 15.40 -5.90 -6.23
N LYS A 49 15.85 -6.68 -7.22
CA LYS A 49 15.69 -6.36 -8.65
C LYS A 49 14.23 -6.39 -9.08
N GLU A 50 13.43 -7.32 -8.58
CA GLU A 50 11.99 -7.40 -8.87
C GLU A 50 11.21 -6.29 -8.15
N ILE A 51 11.51 -6.05 -6.87
CA ILE A 51 10.93 -4.93 -6.10
C ILE A 51 11.22 -3.59 -6.78
N SER A 52 12.42 -3.41 -7.36
CA SER A 52 12.80 -2.18 -8.07
C SER A 52 11.87 -1.81 -9.24
N LYS A 53 11.19 -2.82 -9.81
CA LYS A 53 10.25 -2.66 -10.92
C LYS A 53 8.84 -2.29 -10.46
N ILE A 54 8.49 -2.53 -9.19
CA ILE A 54 7.18 -2.23 -8.62
C ILE A 54 7.06 -0.72 -8.33
N LYS A 55 6.81 0.07 -9.36
CA LYS A 55 6.71 1.54 -9.28
C LYS A 55 5.27 2.03 -9.23
N LYS A 56 4.35 1.30 -9.86
CA LYS A 56 2.92 1.63 -9.93
C LYS A 56 2.12 0.37 -9.65
N VAL A 57 1.16 0.46 -8.75
CA VAL A 57 0.26 -0.63 -8.41
C VAL A 57 -1.17 -0.10 -8.47
N SER A 58 -2.03 -0.85 -9.15
CA SER A 58 -3.46 -0.59 -9.22
C SER A 58 -4.18 -1.80 -8.64
N LEU A 59 -4.71 -1.63 -7.44
CA LEU A 59 -5.56 -2.61 -6.76
C LEU A 59 -7.02 -2.20 -6.98
N LYS A 60 -7.51 -2.42 -8.20
CA LYS A 60 -8.89 -2.13 -8.57
C LYS A 60 -9.71 -3.40 -8.54
N LYS A 61 -10.96 -3.29 -8.10
CA LYS A 61 -11.97 -4.32 -8.34
C LYS A 61 -12.15 -4.49 -9.86
N THR A 62 -12.10 -5.73 -10.33
CA THR A 62 -12.65 -6.10 -11.64
C THR A 62 -14.07 -6.62 -11.42
N LYS A 63 -14.90 -6.69 -12.47
CA LYS A 63 -16.29 -7.22 -12.41
C LYS A 63 -16.41 -8.58 -11.69
N TYR A 64 -15.32 -9.32 -11.59
CA TYR A 64 -15.20 -10.64 -10.95
C TYR A 64 -14.07 -10.72 -9.90
N GLY A 65 -13.53 -9.57 -9.47
CA GLY A 65 -12.37 -9.50 -8.58
C GLY A 65 -12.75 -9.58 -7.10
N ASP A 66 -11.93 -10.29 -6.32
CA ASP A 66 -12.06 -10.35 -4.87
C ASP A 66 -11.86 -8.96 -4.24
N MET A 67 -12.72 -8.64 -3.27
CA MET A 67 -12.59 -7.44 -2.44
C MET A 67 -11.30 -7.49 -1.63
N ILE A 68 -10.57 -6.38 -1.58
CA ILE A 68 -9.36 -6.30 -0.77
C ILE A 68 -9.78 -6.19 0.69
N THR A 69 -9.27 -7.08 1.54
CA THR A 69 -9.59 -7.09 2.97
C THR A 69 -8.37 -6.91 3.86
N ASN A 70 -7.18 -6.96 3.27
CA ASN A 70 -5.92 -6.86 4.01
C ASN A 70 -4.77 -6.36 3.11
N TYR A 71 -4.18 -5.22 3.48
CA TYR A 71 -3.09 -4.61 2.71
C TYR A 71 -1.68 -5.09 3.11
N LYS A 72 -1.57 -6.02 4.07
CA LYS A 72 -0.29 -6.59 4.50
C LYS A 72 0.49 -7.16 3.31
N GLY A 73 1.77 -6.83 3.24
CA GLY A 73 2.67 -7.13 2.14
C GLY A 73 2.98 -5.90 1.27
N LEU A 74 2.11 -4.88 1.24
CA LEU A 74 2.38 -3.63 0.50
C LEU A 74 3.61 -2.88 1.01
N GLU A 75 3.93 -3.01 2.31
CA GLU A 75 5.11 -2.41 2.92
C GLU A 75 6.43 -2.87 2.27
N ARG A 76 6.42 -4.02 1.57
CA ARG A 76 7.56 -4.58 0.85
C ARG A 76 7.77 -3.94 -0.53
N PHE A 77 6.78 -3.23 -1.06
CA PHE A 77 6.88 -2.53 -2.34
C PHE A 77 7.60 -1.19 -2.15
N THR A 78 8.87 -1.24 -1.73
CA THR A 78 9.64 -0.06 -1.29
C THR A 78 9.98 0.91 -2.42
N ASN A 79 9.83 0.50 -3.69
CA ASN A 79 9.97 1.35 -4.86
C ASN A 79 8.64 1.91 -5.40
N LEU A 80 7.52 1.62 -4.73
CA LEU A 80 6.19 2.10 -5.10
C LEU A 80 6.15 3.63 -5.08
N ARG A 81 5.64 4.21 -6.16
CA ARG A 81 5.48 5.66 -6.38
C ARG A 81 4.02 6.06 -6.53
N ILE A 82 3.21 5.20 -7.14
CA ILE A 82 1.80 5.46 -7.39
C ILE A 82 1.02 4.25 -6.93
N LEU A 83 0.07 4.47 -6.02
CA LEU A 83 -0.88 3.45 -5.59
C LEU A 83 -2.29 3.92 -5.87
N HIS A 84 -3.02 3.12 -6.63
CA HIS A 84 -4.45 3.30 -6.85
C HIS A 84 -5.18 2.13 -6.20
N CYS A 85 -6.06 2.41 -5.25
CA CYS A 85 -6.81 1.40 -4.51
C CYS A 85 -8.30 1.69 -4.63
N SER A 86 -9.08 0.70 -5.06
CA SER A 86 -10.54 0.78 -5.03
C SER A 86 -11.10 -0.53 -4.52
N GLU A 87 -12.03 -0.47 -3.59
CA GLU A 87 -12.65 -1.65 -3.02
C GLU A 87 -14.12 -1.73 -3.44
N ALA A 88 -14.76 -2.85 -3.14
CA ALA A 88 -16.21 -2.95 -3.25
C ALA A 88 -16.85 -2.33 -2.02
N GLU A 89 -18.11 -1.93 -2.10
CA GLU A 89 -18.92 -1.77 -0.90
C GLU A 89 -18.90 -3.06 -0.06
N THR A 90 -18.80 -2.91 1.26
CA THR A 90 -18.89 -4.04 2.19
C THR A 90 -19.80 -3.72 3.36
N GLN A 91 -20.61 -4.71 3.74
CA GLN A 91 -21.36 -4.67 5.00
C GLN A 91 -20.47 -5.05 6.20
N SER A 92 -19.23 -5.47 5.97
CA SER A 92 -18.30 -5.84 7.02
C SER A 92 -17.98 -4.66 7.94
N LYS A 93 -18.05 -4.90 9.25
CA LYS A 93 -17.65 -3.93 10.28
C LYS A 93 -16.16 -4.02 10.63
N LYS A 94 -15.41 -4.91 9.99
CA LYS A 94 -13.99 -5.12 10.27
C LYS A 94 -13.17 -3.87 9.98
N GLU A 95 -12.21 -3.59 10.85
CA GLU A 95 -11.20 -2.57 10.64
C GLU A 95 -10.26 -2.98 9.50
N ILE A 96 -10.06 -2.08 8.54
CA ILE A 96 -9.11 -2.23 7.44
C ILE A 96 -8.10 -1.09 7.55
N VAL A 97 -6.84 -1.47 7.75
CA VAL A 97 -5.72 -0.53 7.88
C VAL A 97 -4.89 -0.60 6.61
N LEU A 98 -4.73 0.55 5.96
CA LEU A 98 -3.76 0.74 4.88
C LEU A 98 -2.56 1.50 5.44
N ASP A 99 -1.49 0.76 5.75
CA ASP A 99 -0.23 1.34 6.22
C ASP A 99 0.78 1.41 5.09
N LEU A 100 1.07 2.65 4.66
CA LEU A 100 2.03 2.95 3.60
C LEU A 100 3.27 3.66 4.16
N SER A 101 3.44 3.68 5.47
CA SER A 101 4.56 4.35 6.13
C SER A 101 5.93 3.80 5.71
N LYS A 102 6.01 2.58 5.16
CA LYS A 102 7.26 2.01 4.62
C LYS A 102 7.49 2.32 3.13
N ASN A 103 6.48 2.79 2.40
CA ASN A 103 6.56 3.11 0.98
C ASN A 103 7.13 4.53 0.76
N LYS A 104 8.38 4.77 1.19
CA LYS A 104 9.03 6.10 1.23
C LYS A 104 9.21 6.79 -0.12
N LYS A 105 8.98 6.08 -1.23
CA LYS A 105 9.03 6.64 -2.59
C LYS A 105 7.65 6.99 -3.16
N LEU A 106 6.58 6.79 -2.38
CA LEU A 106 5.21 7.12 -2.76
C LEU A 106 5.10 8.62 -3.07
N ARG A 107 4.46 8.94 -4.19
CA ARG A 107 4.22 10.29 -4.72
C ARG A 107 2.73 10.59 -4.86
N GLU A 108 1.96 9.57 -5.20
CA GLU A 108 0.54 9.68 -5.46
C GLU A 108 -0.20 8.49 -4.82
N LEU A 109 -1.28 8.81 -4.13
CA LEU A 109 -2.26 7.84 -3.65
C LEU A 109 -3.66 8.28 -4.08
N CYS A 110 -4.35 7.42 -4.81
CA CYS A 110 -5.79 7.52 -5.04
C CYS A 110 -6.48 6.39 -4.28
N LEU A 111 -7.39 6.74 -3.37
CA LEU A 111 -8.16 5.80 -2.57
C LEU A 111 -9.65 5.98 -2.86
N GLY A 112 -10.25 4.96 -3.46
CA GLY A 112 -11.63 4.97 -3.96
C GLY A 112 -11.78 5.69 -5.31
N TYR A 113 -12.92 5.46 -5.97
CA TYR A 113 -13.34 6.10 -7.23
C TYR A 113 -14.85 6.34 -7.19
N HIS A 114 -15.38 7.16 -8.10
CA HIS A 114 -16.81 7.49 -8.16
C HIS A 114 -17.75 6.27 -8.07
N ASP A 115 -17.39 5.16 -8.72
CA ASP A 115 -18.21 3.94 -8.74
C ASP A 115 -17.86 2.90 -7.65
N TYR A 116 -16.80 3.14 -6.87
CA TYR A 116 -16.22 2.15 -5.96
C TYR A 116 -15.75 2.79 -4.65
N GLU A 117 -16.43 2.47 -3.55
CA GLU A 117 -16.05 2.91 -2.21
C GLU A 117 -14.71 2.33 -1.75
N SER A 118 -14.01 3.04 -0.85
CA SER A 118 -12.94 2.43 -0.07
C SER A 118 -13.46 2.02 1.31
N ASN A 119 -13.11 0.80 1.74
CA ASN A 119 -13.44 0.34 3.08
C ASN A 119 -12.30 0.58 4.07
N VAL A 120 -11.21 1.23 3.67
CA VAL A 120 -10.14 1.62 4.58
C VAL A 120 -10.72 2.46 5.72
N THR A 121 -10.48 2.01 6.94
CA THR A 121 -10.89 2.71 8.16
C THR A 121 -9.76 3.56 8.75
N LYS A 122 -8.51 3.18 8.49
CA LYS A 122 -7.31 3.90 8.93
C LYS A 122 -6.28 3.92 7.80
N LEU A 123 -5.86 5.11 7.40
CA LEU A 123 -4.81 5.33 6.41
C LEU A 123 -3.59 5.95 7.11
N LYS A 124 -2.44 5.27 7.05
CA LYS A 124 -1.17 5.76 7.60
C LYS A 124 -0.19 6.08 6.49
N LEU A 125 0.17 7.36 6.38
CA LEU A 125 1.14 7.90 5.43
C LEU A 125 2.34 8.52 6.14
N THR A 126 2.55 8.18 7.42
CA THR A 126 3.58 8.79 8.26
C THR A 126 4.96 8.82 7.58
N ASN A 127 5.55 9.99 7.49
CA ASN A 127 6.84 10.25 6.87
C ASN A 127 6.93 9.81 5.39
N CYS A 128 5.83 9.85 4.64
CA CYS A 128 5.85 9.74 3.18
C CYS A 128 6.29 11.07 2.56
N LYS A 129 7.57 11.45 2.79
CA LYS A 129 8.14 12.76 2.42
C LYS A 129 8.10 13.10 0.92
N LYS A 130 7.86 12.12 0.05
CA LYS A 130 7.77 12.30 -1.40
C LYS A 130 6.33 12.36 -1.93
N LEU A 131 5.35 12.17 -1.05
CA LEU A 131 3.93 12.21 -1.42
C LEU A 131 3.57 13.65 -1.75
N THR A 132 3.11 13.89 -2.97
CA THR A 132 2.72 15.21 -3.48
C THR A 132 1.22 15.32 -3.70
N SER A 133 0.54 14.20 -4.00
CA SER A 133 -0.90 14.15 -4.26
C SER A 133 -1.57 13.06 -3.43
N LEU A 134 -2.63 13.42 -2.72
CA LEU A 134 -3.51 12.53 -1.98
C LEU A 134 -4.96 12.76 -2.39
N GLU A 135 -5.54 11.79 -3.07
CA GLU A 135 -6.95 11.78 -3.44
C GLU A 135 -7.67 10.66 -2.70
N ILE A 136 -8.73 11.03 -1.97
CA ILE A 136 -9.59 10.09 -1.26
C ILE A 136 -11.03 10.39 -1.64
N THR A 137 -11.66 9.43 -2.31
CA THR A 137 -13.01 9.56 -2.85
C THR A 137 -13.85 8.39 -2.36
N CYS A 138 -15.08 8.66 -1.90
CA CYS A 138 -16.01 7.63 -1.42
C CYS A 138 -15.41 6.71 -0.33
N ALA A 139 -14.54 7.24 0.54
CA ALA A 139 -14.00 6.51 1.68
C ALA A 139 -14.90 6.71 2.92
N THR A 140 -16.14 6.24 2.82
CA THR A 140 -17.21 6.47 3.80
C THR A 140 -16.90 5.89 5.18
N ARG A 141 -15.97 4.93 5.27
CA ARG A 141 -15.55 4.27 6.51
C ARG A 141 -14.26 4.85 7.12
N LEU A 142 -13.58 5.76 6.43
CA LEU A 142 -12.31 6.32 6.87
C LEU A 142 -12.51 7.17 8.12
N LYS A 143 -11.87 6.77 9.22
CA LYS A 143 -11.93 7.47 10.53
C LYS A 143 -10.63 8.19 10.86
N THR A 144 -9.51 7.69 10.35
CA THR A 144 -8.19 8.22 10.68
C THR A 144 -7.35 8.32 9.43
N LEU A 145 -6.84 9.52 9.19
CA LEU A 145 -5.86 9.84 8.17
C LEU A 145 -4.63 10.44 8.86
N ASP A 146 -3.51 9.71 8.85
CA ASP A 146 -2.23 10.21 9.37
C ASP A 146 -1.31 10.62 8.22
N VAL A 147 -1.10 11.93 8.08
CA VAL A 147 -0.18 12.56 7.11
C VAL A 147 1.03 13.21 7.79
N LYS A 148 1.34 12.85 9.04
CA LYS A 148 2.46 13.43 9.78
C LYS A 148 3.79 13.21 9.03
N GLY A 149 4.55 14.29 8.83
CA GLY A 149 5.83 14.26 8.13
C GLY A 149 5.74 14.13 6.60
N CYS A 150 4.56 14.28 5.99
CA CYS A 150 4.38 14.39 4.53
C CYS A 150 4.74 15.81 4.04
N ALA A 151 6.00 16.21 4.20
CA ALA A 151 6.44 17.59 4.01
C ALA A 151 6.20 18.15 2.59
N SER A 152 6.25 17.31 1.56
CA SER A 152 6.06 17.71 0.15
C SER A 152 4.63 17.49 -0.38
N LEU A 153 3.66 17.26 0.51
CA LEU A 153 2.26 17.08 0.11
C LEU A 153 1.68 18.42 -0.33
N LYS A 154 1.29 18.51 -1.61
CA LYS A 154 0.81 19.75 -2.25
C LYS A 154 -0.71 19.82 -2.34
N GLY A 155 -1.35 18.70 -2.63
CA GLY A 155 -2.79 18.61 -2.81
C GLY A 155 -3.40 17.49 -1.98
N ILE A 156 -4.49 17.81 -1.28
CA ILE A 156 -5.37 16.85 -0.62
C ILE A 156 -6.79 17.07 -1.13
N SER A 157 -7.38 16.03 -1.71
CA SER A 157 -8.80 16.01 -2.08
C SER A 157 -9.51 14.92 -1.29
N LEU A 158 -10.57 15.29 -0.58
CA LEU A 158 -11.40 14.42 0.24
C LEU A 158 -12.86 14.55 -0.22
N SER A 159 -13.30 13.63 -1.07
CA SER A 159 -14.69 13.60 -1.54
C SER A 159 -15.47 12.48 -0.86
N ASN A 160 -16.70 12.77 -0.42
CA ASN A 160 -17.63 11.78 0.12
C ASN A 160 -17.06 10.95 1.30
N SER A 161 -16.17 11.56 2.10
CA SER A 161 -15.49 10.92 3.24
C SER A 161 -16.12 11.32 4.58
N ARG A 162 -17.43 11.07 4.72
CA ARG A 162 -18.33 11.66 5.74
C ARG A 162 -17.99 11.36 7.21
N ARG A 163 -17.11 10.40 7.47
CA ARG A 163 -16.76 9.98 8.85
C ARG A 163 -15.48 10.60 9.39
N MET A 164 -14.71 11.30 8.57
CA MET A 164 -13.56 12.04 9.07
C MET A 164 -14.04 13.32 9.75
N THR A 165 -13.67 13.49 11.01
CA THR A 165 -14.06 14.66 11.83
C THR A 165 -12.91 15.61 12.09
N ALA A 166 -11.66 15.16 11.89
CA ALA A 166 -10.47 15.95 12.09
C ALA A 166 -9.37 15.53 11.10
N LEU A 167 -8.56 16.49 10.68
CA LEU A 167 -7.39 16.28 9.85
C LEU A 167 -6.28 17.22 10.31
N ASP A 168 -5.15 16.66 10.75
CA ASP A 168 -3.94 17.42 11.06
C ASP A 168 -3.01 17.44 9.85
N VAL A 169 -2.81 18.62 9.28
CA VAL A 169 -1.90 18.90 8.16
C VAL A 169 -0.73 19.80 8.56
N SER A 170 -0.49 20.01 9.86
CA SER A 170 0.58 20.90 10.36
C SER A 170 1.98 20.56 9.86
N SER A 171 2.22 19.30 9.49
CA SER A 171 3.49 18.82 8.95
C SER A 171 3.60 18.90 7.42
N CYS A 172 2.53 19.25 6.70
CA CYS A 172 2.47 19.33 5.24
C CYS A 172 2.88 20.73 4.77
N ARG A 173 4.18 21.02 4.81
CA ARG A 173 4.72 22.39 4.63
C ARG A 173 4.57 22.96 3.22
N GLU A 174 4.41 22.09 2.22
CA GLU A 174 4.17 22.46 0.82
C GLU A 174 2.68 22.38 0.42
N LEU A 175 1.75 22.28 1.37
CA LEU A 175 0.33 22.14 1.05
C LEU A 175 -0.22 23.44 0.45
N GLU A 176 -0.61 23.36 -0.82
CA GLU A 176 -1.16 24.46 -1.61
C GLU A 176 -2.69 24.34 -1.72
N GLU A 177 -3.22 23.12 -1.67
CA GLU A 177 -4.63 22.85 -1.89
C GLU A 177 -5.19 21.79 -0.92
N LEU A 178 -6.30 22.14 -0.26
CA LEU A 178 -7.12 21.23 0.52
C LEU A 178 -8.58 21.40 0.10
N ARG A 179 -9.16 20.37 -0.52
CA ARG A 179 -10.59 20.31 -0.88
C ARG A 179 -11.27 19.20 -0.08
N ALA A 180 -12.39 19.53 0.55
CA ALA A 180 -13.25 18.58 1.24
C ALA A 180 -14.71 18.86 0.90
N PHE A 181 -15.42 17.88 0.36
CA PHE A 181 -16.80 18.02 -0.11
C PHE A 181 -17.59 16.70 -0.09
#